data_AF-A0A3C1JPD7-F1
#
_entry.id   AF-A0A3C1JPD7-F1
#
_cell.length_a   1.000
_cell.length_b   1.000
_cell.length_c   1.000
_cell.angle_alpha   90.00
_cell.angle_beta   90.00
_cell.angle_gamma   90.00
#
_symmetry.space_group_name_H-M   'P 1'
#
loop_
_entity.id
_entity.type
_entity.pdbx_description
1 polymer ?
#
loop_
_entity_poly.entity_id
_entity_poly.type
_entity_poly.pdbx_seq_one_letter_code
_entity_poly.pdbx_strand_id
1 'polypeptide(L)'
;MRVDAGRSSGLTLGIPSSMLVGLDPLIERAFNRAVKHLESAGISVRSVDLPIASVWTAVVSSVTMHAEGAVAHEQLVTGDPEEYGNDVLARLLSGLAISKSEYARAQTVRELIRNEVLSAMSGPTGVDAFIAPAVPDVAPFIQPGAFVPGDAPWHVGHSAFHLQRLPSLLGLPAGSGPVGWTPAGLPLPIQVFGRPWEDSKVLWMLGQAMDVIPSAERRTIASV
;
A
#
# COMPACT_ATOMS: atom_id res chain seq x y z
N MET A 1 8.17 -21.30 9.28
CA MET A 1 8.38 -20.69 10.62
C MET A 1 7.04 -20.68 11.33
N ARG A 2 6.86 -21.47 12.40
CA ARG A 2 5.65 -21.38 13.22
C ARG A 2 5.63 -20.00 13.86
N VAL A 3 4.59 -19.22 13.60
CA VAL A 3 4.31 -18.03 14.43
C VAL A 3 3.86 -18.61 15.76
N ASP A 4 4.77 -18.67 16.73
CA ASP A 4 4.38 -18.96 18.11
C ASP A 4 3.45 -17.83 18.53
N ALA A 5 2.15 -18.13 18.61
CA ALA A 5 1.05 -17.20 18.84
C ALA A 5 1.10 -16.47 20.21
N GLY A 6 2.24 -16.52 20.92
CA GLY A 6 2.43 -16.04 22.28
C GLY A 6 3.57 -15.04 22.48
N ARG A 7 4.27 -14.55 21.44
CA ARG A 7 5.32 -13.53 21.62
C ARG A 7 5.01 -12.24 20.84
N SER A 8 4.08 -11.44 21.38
CA SER A 8 3.99 -10.01 21.03
C SER A 8 5.19 -9.22 21.54
N SER A 9 5.79 -9.66 22.66
CA SER A 9 6.94 -9.00 23.28
C SER A 9 8.20 -9.12 22.42
N GLY A 10 8.76 -7.97 22.04
CA GLY A 10 10.05 -7.88 21.34
C GLY A 10 9.96 -7.73 19.83
N LEU A 11 8.75 -7.68 19.25
CA LEU A 11 8.56 -7.33 17.84
C LEU A 11 8.58 -5.81 17.65
N THR A 12 9.14 -5.37 16.52
CA THR A 12 9.20 -3.96 16.13
C THR A 12 8.53 -3.75 14.77
N LEU A 13 7.54 -2.86 14.70
CA LEU A 13 6.97 -2.39 13.45
C LEU A 13 7.57 -1.04 13.05
N GLY A 14 7.90 -0.90 11.77
CA GLY A 14 8.33 0.35 11.17
C GLY A 14 7.18 1.11 10.53
N ILE A 15 7.14 2.43 10.68
CA ILE A 15 6.23 3.30 9.92
C ILE A 15 7.05 4.07 8.91
N PRO A 16 6.89 3.86 7.59
CA PRO A 16 7.50 4.72 6.58
C PRO A 16 6.97 6.15 6.75
N SER A 17 7.83 7.07 7.16
CA SER A 17 7.43 8.44 7.52
C SER A 17 6.70 9.17 6.39
N SER A 18 7.11 8.94 5.15
CA SER A 18 6.50 9.49 3.94
C SER A 18 5.06 9.06 3.71
N MET A 19 4.63 7.93 4.29
CA MET A 19 3.25 7.42 4.17
C MET A 19 2.27 8.05 5.17
N LEU A 20 2.74 8.97 6.02
CA LEU A 20 1.89 9.73 6.95
C LEU A 20 1.54 11.15 6.46
N VAL A 21 1.97 11.51 5.25
CA VAL A 21 1.77 12.87 4.70
C VAL A 21 0.42 12.96 4.00
N GLY A 22 -0.36 13.99 4.32
CA GLY A 22 -1.59 14.33 3.59
C GLY A 22 -2.75 13.36 3.80
N LEU A 23 -2.85 12.74 4.97
CA LEU A 23 -3.94 11.82 5.32
C LEU A 23 -5.23 12.56 5.69
N ASP A 24 -6.37 11.95 5.39
CA ASP A 24 -7.65 12.33 5.98
C ASP A 24 -7.58 12.20 7.52
N PRO A 25 -8.08 13.18 8.29
CA PRO A 25 -8.01 13.15 9.75
C PRO A 25 -8.66 11.92 10.41
N LEU A 26 -9.67 11.30 9.79
CA LEU A 26 -10.27 10.06 10.28
C LEU A 26 -9.33 8.86 10.11
N ILE A 27 -8.64 8.77 8.97
CA ILE A 27 -7.62 7.76 8.70
C ILE A 27 -6.47 7.91 9.69
N GLU A 28 -5.92 9.12 9.83
CA GLU A 28 -4.82 9.40 10.75
C GLU A 28 -5.18 9.06 12.20
N ARG A 29 -6.37 9.48 12.67
CA ARG A 29 -6.84 9.15 14.02
C ARG A 29 -7.00 7.65 14.22
N ALA A 30 -7.53 6.92 13.24
CA ALA A 30 -7.71 5.46 13.35
C ALA A 30 -6.36 4.73 13.37
N PHE A 31 -5.44 5.12 12.50
CA PHE A 31 -4.07 4.60 12.48
C PHE A 31 -3.36 4.82 13.83
N ASN A 32 -3.40 6.05 14.36
CA ASN A 32 -2.77 6.37 15.64
C ASN A 32 -3.38 5.59 16.83
N ARG A 33 -4.68 5.28 16.79
CA ARG A 33 -5.30 4.38 17.80
C ARG A 33 -4.78 2.95 17.67
N ALA A 34 -4.65 2.43 16.45
CA ALA A 34 -4.11 1.09 16.21
C ALA A 34 -2.65 0.98 16.69
N VAL A 35 -1.83 2.01 16.42
CA VAL A 35 -0.45 2.09 16.92
C VAL A 35 -0.39 2.02 18.45
N LYS A 36 -1.18 2.85 19.16
CA LYS A 36 -1.25 2.83 20.62
C LYS A 36 -1.70 1.48 21.19
N HIS A 37 -2.64 0.83 20.49
CA HIS A 37 -3.10 -0.50 20.86
C HIS A 37 -1.96 -1.54 20.76
N LEU A 38 -1.23 -1.55 19.64
CA LEU A 38 -0.07 -2.42 19.45
C LEU A 38 1.02 -2.19 20.50
N GLU A 39 1.31 -0.93 20.82
CA GLU A 39 2.26 -0.56 21.88
C GLU A 39 1.82 -1.10 23.25
N SER A 40 0.53 -1.00 23.58
CA SER A 40 -0.03 -1.57 24.82
C SER A 40 0.04 -3.11 24.88
N ALA A 41 0.08 -3.77 23.72
CA ALA A 41 0.26 -5.21 23.57
C ALA A 41 1.74 -5.65 23.58
N GLY A 42 2.69 -4.71 23.75
CA GLY A 42 4.12 -4.98 23.85
C GLY A 42 4.88 -5.00 22.52
N ILE A 43 4.23 -4.56 21.42
CA ILE A 43 4.86 -4.41 20.11
C ILE A 43 5.42 -3.00 20.01
N SER A 44 6.72 -2.87 19.76
CA SER A 44 7.35 -1.55 19.55
C SER A 44 6.97 -1.02 18.16
N VAL A 45 6.64 0.26 18.07
CA VAL A 45 6.35 0.92 16.78
C VAL A 45 7.23 2.15 16.66
N ARG A 46 7.91 2.32 15.52
CA ARG A 46 8.79 3.48 15.30
C ARG A 46 8.78 3.96 13.86
N SER A 47 9.02 5.25 13.68
CA SER A 47 9.21 5.84 12.36
C SER A 47 10.50 5.30 11.72
N VAL A 48 10.45 5.06 10.41
CA VAL A 48 11.57 4.63 9.57
C VAL A 48 11.64 5.56 8.36
N ASP A 49 12.82 6.12 8.14
CA ASP A 49 13.11 6.91 6.95
C ASP A 49 13.54 6.01 5.80
N LEU A 50 12.98 6.25 4.62
CA LEU A 50 13.24 5.51 3.39
C LEU A 50 13.42 6.54 2.25
N PRO A 51 14.56 7.26 2.22
CA PRO A 51 14.77 8.39 1.32
C PRO A 51 14.71 8.04 -0.18
N ILE A 52 15.09 6.83 -0.58
CA ILE A 52 14.99 6.39 -1.97
C ILE A 52 13.54 6.01 -2.30
N ALA A 53 12.92 5.16 -1.47
CA ALA A 53 11.55 4.71 -1.68
C ALA A 53 10.56 5.87 -1.67
N SER A 54 10.70 6.81 -0.73
CA SER A 54 9.79 7.97 -0.59
C SER A 54 9.74 8.84 -1.83
N VAL A 55 10.86 8.97 -2.56
CA VAL A 55 10.95 9.78 -3.78
C VAL A 55 10.53 9.00 -5.02
N TRP A 56 10.98 7.75 -5.15
CA TRP A 56 10.95 7.06 -6.44
C TRP A 56 9.80 6.06 -6.62
N THR A 57 9.19 5.56 -5.53
CA THR A 57 8.20 4.48 -5.60
C THR A 57 7.06 4.78 -6.56
N ALA A 58 6.50 5.98 -6.49
CA ALA A 58 5.35 6.36 -7.29
C ALA A 58 5.68 6.37 -8.80
N VAL A 59 6.84 6.94 -9.17
CA VAL A 59 7.32 7.00 -10.56
C VAL A 59 7.65 5.61 -11.08
N VAL A 60 8.45 4.84 -10.33
CA VAL A 60 8.89 3.50 -10.75
C VAL A 60 7.71 2.54 -10.89
N SER A 61 6.76 2.59 -9.95
CA SER A 61 5.54 1.80 -10.03
C SER A 61 4.69 2.16 -11.25
N SER A 62 4.54 3.45 -11.56
CA SER A 62 3.74 3.90 -12.70
C SER A 62 4.39 3.51 -14.03
N VAL A 63 5.70 3.74 -14.20
CA VAL A 63 6.45 3.36 -15.41
C VAL A 63 6.38 1.86 -15.65
N THR A 64 6.58 1.05 -14.59
CA THR A 64 6.53 -0.41 -14.68
C THR A 64 5.12 -0.87 -15.08
N MET A 65 4.10 -0.44 -14.35
CA MET A 65 2.71 -0.84 -14.57
C MET A 65 2.19 -0.43 -15.94
N HIS A 66 2.43 0.81 -16.37
CA HIS A 66 1.96 1.30 -17.66
C HIS A 66 2.67 0.60 -18.82
N ALA A 67 4.00 0.44 -18.75
CA ALA A 67 4.76 -0.22 -19.82
C ALA A 67 4.34 -1.70 -19.97
N GLU A 68 4.26 -2.44 -18.87
CA GLU A 68 3.87 -3.85 -18.88
C GLU A 68 2.41 -4.03 -19.29
N GLY A 69 1.50 -3.19 -18.76
CA GLY A 69 0.09 -3.20 -19.11
C GLY A 69 -0.13 -2.90 -20.60
N ALA A 70 0.57 -1.92 -21.16
CA ALA A 70 0.47 -1.59 -22.57
C ALA A 70 0.93 -2.73 -23.48
N VAL A 71 2.03 -3.41 -23.14
CA VAL A 71 2.49 -4.60 -23.88
C VAL A 71 1.48 -5.73 -23.78
N ALA A 72 0.91 -5.98 -22.60
CA ALA A 72 -0.10 -7.03 -22.41
C ALA A 72 -1.38 -6.79 -23.22
N HIS A 73 -1.70 -5.53 -23.53
CA HIS A 73 -2.92 -5.11 -24.22
C HIS A 73 -2.68 -4.51 -25.61
N GLU A 74 -1.47 -4.66 -26.18
CA GLU A 74 -1.06 -3.96 -27.40
C GLU A 74 -2.01 -4.20 -28.59
N GLN A 75 -2.45 -5.44 -28.78
CA GLN A 75 -3.38 -5.80 -29.86
C GLN A 75 -4.74 -5.11 -29.71
N LEU A 76 -5.31 -5.10 -28.50
CA LEU A 76 -6.63 -4.52 -28.26
C LEU A 76 -6.58 -2.99 -28.32
N VAL A 77 -5.51 -2.37 -27.80
CA VAL A 77 -5.31 -0.92 -27.85
C VAL A 77 -5.11 -0.41 -29.28
N THR A 78 -4.51 -1.20 -30.16
CA THR A 78 -4.26 -0.81 -31.56
C THR A 78 -5.37 -1.22 -32.52
N GLY A 79 -6.12 -2.27 -32.20
CA GLY A 79 -7.24 -2.79 -33.00
C GLY A 79 -8.58 -2.16 -32.66
N ASP A 80 -9.00 -2.25 -31.39
CA ASP A 80 -10.35 -1.90 -30.93
C ASP A 80 -10.31 -1.01 -29.66
N PRO A 81 -9.67 0.18 -29.72
CA PRO A 81 -9.49 1.06 -28.56
C PRO A 81 -10.79 1.50 -27.88
N GLU A 82 -11.91 1.49 -28.60
CA GLU A 82 -13.26 1.82 -28.10
C GLU A 82 -13.81 0.83 -27.06
N GLU A 83 -13.21 -0.36 -26.93
CA GLU A 83 -13.58 -1.30 -25.86
C GLU A 83 -13.14 -0.83 -24.47
N TYR A 84 -12.22 0.16 -24.41
CA TYR A 84 -11.74 0.72 -23.17
C TYR A 84 -12.49 1.99 -22.75
N GLY A 85 -12.70 2.12 -21.44
CA GLY A 85 -12.96 3.43 -20.84
C GLY A 85 -11.82 4.40 -21.11
N ASN A 86 -12.14 5.69 -21.32
CA ASN A 86 -11.16 6.71 -21.69
C ASN A 86 -9.97 6.80 -20.72
N ASP A 87 -10.19 6.58 -19.43
CA ASP A 87 -9.15 6.64 -18.40
C ASP A 87 -8.17 5.46 -18.54
N VAL A 88 -8.67 4.25 -18.81
CA VAL A 88 -7.86 3.05 -19.05
C VAL A 88 -7.09 3.18 -20.36
N LEU A 89 -7.77 3.60 -21.43
CA LEU A 89 -7.13 3.81 -22.73
C LEU A 89 -5.98 4.82 -22.63
N ALA A 90 -6.19 5.94 -21.94
CA ALA A 90 -5.15 6.95 -21.73
C ALA A 90 -3.90 6.38 -21.02
N ARG A 91 -4.08 5.51 -20.01
CA ARG A 91 -2.95 4.83 -19.34
C ARG A 91 -2.21 3.89 -20.28
N LEU A 92 -2.94 3.07 -21.04
CA LEU A 92 -2.36 2.12 -21.97
C LEU A 92 -1.60 2.82 -23.10
N LEU A 93 -2.17 3.87 -23.69
CA LEU A 93 -1.49 4.71 -24.68
C LEU A 93 -0.23 5.38 -24.11
N SER A 94 -0.29 5.86 -22.85
CA SER A 94 0.90 6.39 -22.18
C SER A 94 1.99 5.33 -22.01
N GLY A 95 1.61 4.08 -21.76
CA GLY A 95 2.52 2.95 -21.63
C GLY A 95 3.22 2.59 -22.95
N LEU A 96 2.51 2.68 -24.08
CA LEU A 96 3.12 2.49 -25.42
C LEU A 96 4.20 3.52 -25.73
N ALA A 97 4.12 4.72 -25.14
CA ALA A 97 5.11 5.77 -25.31
C ALA A 97 6.37 5.59 -24.45
N ILE A 98 6.36 4.68 -23.47
CA ILE A 98 7.51 4.42 -22.59
C ILE A 98 8.57 3.62 -23.36
N SER A 99 9.78 4.18 -23.47
CA SER A 99 10.87 3.48 -24.13
C SER A 99 11.40 2.31 -23.29
N LYS A 100 11.98 1.31 -23.98
CA LYS A 100 12.73 0.22 -23.33
C LYS A 100 13.81 0.74 -22.37
N SER A 101 14.42 1.88 -22.70
CA SER A 101 15.48 2.49 -21.87
C SER A 101 14.94 3.10 -20.58
N GLU A 102 13.75 3.71 -20.61
CA GLU A 102 13.09 4.25 -19.41
C GLU A 102 12.59 3.13 -18.52
N TYR A 103 11.99 2.10 -19.10
CA TYR A 103 11.60 0.89 -18.37
C TYR A 103 12.82 0.24 -17.69
N ALA A 104 13.93 0.05 -18.42
CA ALA A 104 15.15 -0.53 -17.85
C ALA A 104 15.71 0.29 -16.69
N ARG A 105 15.75 1.63 -16.82
CA ARG A 105 16.16 2.52 -15.71
C ARG A 105 15.23 2.40 -14.51
N ALA A 106 13.91 2.33 -14.73
CA ALA A 106 12.95 2.13 -13.66
C ALA A 106 13.20 0.81 -12.90
N GLN A 107 13.53 -0.29 -13.61
CA GLN A 107 13.88 -1.56 -12.96
C GLN A 107 15.20 -1.46 -12.17
N THR A 108 16.19 -0.70 -12.64
CA THR A 108 17.39 -0.43 -11.82
C THR A 108 17.05 0.31 -10.53
N VAL A 109 16.20 1.33 -10.60
CA VAL A 109 15.75 2.07 -9.39
C VAL A 109 14.90 1.19 -8.48
N ARG A 110 14.08 0.28 -9.04
CA ARG A 110 13.33 -0.72 -8.26
C ARG A 110 14.25 -1.57 -7.39
N GLU A 111 15.41 -1.97 -7.88
CA GLU A 111 16.41 -2.70 -7.07
C GLU A 111 16.98 -1.84 -5.94
N LEU A 112 17.22 -0.53 -6.18
CA LEU A 112 17.66 0.38 -5.12
C LEU A 112 16.60 0.52 -4.01
N ILE A 113 15.34 0.68 -4.38
CA ILE A 113 14.21 0.72 -3.45
C ILE A 113 14.12 -0.61 -2.68
N ARG A 114 14.23 -1.75 -3.37
CA ARG A 114 14.22 -3.08 -2.74
C ARG A 114 15.31 -3.20 -1.69
N ASN A 115 16.55 -2.84 -2.05
CA ASN A 115 17.69 -2.95 -1.15
C ASN A 115 17.51 -2.06 0.09
N GLU A 116 17.03 -0.83 -0.07
CA GLU A 116 16.74 0.08 1.05
C GLU A 116 15.70 -0.53 2.01
N VAL A 117 14.56 -0.97 1.47
CA VAL A 117 13.45 -1.53 2.26
C VAL A 117 13.86 -2.82 2.98
N LEU A 118 14.56 -3.72 2.29
CA LEU A 118 15.06 -4.97 2.91
C LEU A 118 16.15 -4.69 3.96
N SER A 119 16.99 -3.68 3.75
CA SER A 119 18.01 -3.27 4.71
C SER A 119 17.39 -2.70 5.99
N ALA A 120 16.31 -1.92 5.87
CA ALA A 120 15.58 -1.40 7.03
C ALA A 120 14.90 -2.51 7.86
N MET A 121 14.64 -3.66 7.24
CA MET A 121 14.18 -4.88 7.92
C MET A 121 15.33 -5.82 8.32
N SER A 122 16.60 -5.47 8.10
CA SER A 122 17.72 -6.37 8.37
C SER A 122 18.49 -6.00 9.64
N GLY A 123 19.14 -6.99 10.24
CA GLY A 123 20.04 -6.78 11.38
C GLY A 123 19.35 -6.61 12.74
N PRO A 124 20.13 -6.39 13.82
CA PRO A 124 19.63 -6.39 15.20
C PRO A 124 18.68 -5.24 15.55
N THR A 125 18.75 -4.15 14.77
CA THR A 125 17.91 -2.95 14.94
C THR A 125 16.85 -2.82 13.85
N GLY A 126 16.80 -3.75 12.90
CA GLY A 126 15.81 -3.76 11.82
C GLY A 126 14.40 -3.93 12.35
N VAL A 127 13.41 -3.47 11.59
CA VAL A 127 12.00 -3.70 11.91
C VAL A 127 11.56 -5.08 11.41
N ASP A 128 10.60 -5.71 12.09
CA ASP A 128 10.09 -7.03 11.73
C ASP A 128 9.11 -6.99 10.56
N ALA A 129 8.36 -5.90 10.44
CA ALA A 129 7.50 -5.56 9.32
C ALA A 129 7.25 -4.04 9.33
N PHE A 130 6.62 -3.54 8.26
CA PHE A 130 6.11 -2.19 8.19
C PHE A 130 4.61 -2.14 8.42
N ILE A 131 4.14 -1.03 8.99
CA ILE A 131 2.73 -0.70 9.17
C ILE A 131 2.47 0.73 8.70
N ALA A 132 1.38 0.93 7.97
CA ALA A 132 0.98 2.25 7.45
C ALA A 132 -0.54 2.28 7.24
N PRO A 133 -1.17 3.46 7.06
CA PRO A 133 -2.49 3.52 6.44
C PRO A 133 -2.50 2.82 5.07
N ALA A 134 -3.60 2.15 4.73
CA ALA A 134 -3.73 1.49 3.43
C ALA A 134 -4.16 2.46 2.33
N VAL A 135 -4.86 3.53 2.68
CA VAL A 135 -5.36 4.58 1.79
C VAL A 135 -5.20 5.93 2.48
N PRO A 136 -5.03 7.04 1.73
CA PRO A 136 -4.91 8.38 2.31
C PRO A 136 -6.25 8.93 2.78
N ASP A 137 -7.34 8.58 2.10
CA ASP A 137 -8.65 9.20 2.25
C ASP A 137 -9.74 8.17 2.56
N VAL A 138 -10.83 8.64 3.16
CA VAL A 138 -12.07 7.85 3.28
C VAL A 138 -12.66 7.61 1.90
N ALA A 139 -13.29 6.44 1.71
CA ALA A 139 -13.95 6.10 0.46
C ALA A 139 -14.94 7.22 0.03
N PRO A 140 -14.75 7.82 -1.15
CA PRO A 140 -15.61 8.91 -1.62
C PRO A 140 -16.96 8.36 -2.09
N PHE A 141 -17.98 9.22 -2.11
CA PHE A 141 -19.24 8.89 -2.78
C PHE A 141 -19.05 8.88 -4.30
N ILE A 142 -19.65 7.90 -4.96
CA ILE A 142 -19.73 7.89 -6.42
C ILE A 142 -20.73 8.98 -6.84
N GLN A 143 -20.23 10.04 -7.48
CA GLN A 143 -21.08 11.09 -8.05
C GLN A 143 -20.78 11.25 -9.55
N PRO A 144 -21.78 11.58 -10.38
CA PRO A 144 -21.54 11.89 -11.79
C PRO A 144 -20.53 13.05 -11.93
N GLY A 145 -19.45 12.83 -12.66
CA GLY A 145 -18.38 13.82 -12.85
C GLY A 145 -17.43 13.99 -11.66
N ALA A 146 -17.56 13.17 -10.61
CA ALA A 146 -16.53 13.13 -9.57
C ALA A 146 -15.22 12.65 -10.18
N PHE A 147 -14.14 13.38 -9.88
CA PHE A 147 -12.79 12.94 -10.19
C PHE A 147 -12.51 11.65 -9.43
N VAL A 148 -12.52 10.51 -10.14
CA VAL A 148 -11.98 9.28 -9.58
C VAL A 148 -10.45 9.46 -9.60
N PRO A 149 -9.70 9.15 -8.53
CA PRO A 149 -8.23 9.23 -8.53
C PRO A 149 -7.54 8.42 -9.64
N GLY A 150 -8.28 7.64 -10.42
CA GLY A 150 -7.84 7.08 -11.69
C GLY A 150 -7.86 8.05 -12.87
N ASP A 151 -8.75 9.03 -12.90
CA ASP A 151 -9.06 9.85 -14.08
C ASP A 151 -7.96 10.85 -14.46
N ALA A 152 -6.95 11.05 -13.60
CA ALA A 152 -5.70 11.72 -13.99
C ALA A 152 -4.52 10.73 -13.98
N PRO A 153 -4.30 9.96 -15.06
CA PRO A 153 -3.17 9.04 -15.16
C PRO A 153 -1.80 9.73 -15.05
N TRP A 154 -1.77 11.06 -15.22
CA TRP A 154 -0.58 11.91 -15.12
C TRP A 154 -0.22 12.31 -13.69
N HIS A 155 -1.14 12.19 -12.73
CA HIS A 155 -0.86 12.53 -11.33
C HIS A 155 -0.32 11.29 -10.62
N VAL A 156 0.97 11.06 -10.81
CA VAL A 156 1.73 9.96 -10.20
C VAL A 156 1.54 9.91 -8.67
N GLY A 157 1.13 10.98 -7.98
CA GLY A 157 0.83 10.99 -6.54
C GLY A 157 -0.65 10.94 -6.11
N HIS A 158 -1.62 11.29 -6.96
CA HIS A 158 -3.04 11.38 -6.59
C HIS A 158 -3.81 10.11 -6.97
N SER A 159 -3.40 8.97 -6.43
CA SER A 159 -4.19 7.73 -6.52
C SER A 159 -4.66 7.34 -5.13
N ALA A 160 -5.90 6.86 -5.01
CA ALA A 160 -6.44 6.28 -3.78
C ALA A 160 -5.56 5.14 -3.24
N PHE A 161 -4.75 4.51 -4.10
CA PHE A 161 -3.94 3.34 -3.79
C PHE A 161 -2.44 3.63 -3.74
N HIS A 162 -2.02 4.90 -3.77
CA HIS A 162 -0.59 5.22 -3.85
C HIS A 162 0.23 4.68 -2.67
N LEU A 163 -0.39 4.54 -1.49
CA LEU A 163 0.24 3.96 -0.29
C LEU A 163 0.51 2.44 -0.43
N GLN A 164 -0.19 1.73 -1.31
CA GLN A 164 -0.05 0.28 -1.51
C GLN A 164 0.97 -0.08 -2.60
N ARG A 165 1.52 0.92 -3.28
CA ARG A 165 2.47 0.72 -4.38
C ARG A 165 3.77 0.10 -3.92
N LEU A 166 4.29 0.49 -2.75
CA LEU A 166 5.59 0.02 -2.29
C LEU A 166 5.65 -1.51 -2.12
N PRO A 167 4.77 -2.16 -1.33
CA PRO A 167 4.81 -3.62 -1.22
C PRO A 167 4.53 -4.32 -2.55
N SER A 168 3.59 -3.81 -3.35
CA SER A 168 3.23 -4.37 -4.66
C SER A 168 4.40 -4.31 -5.65
N LEU A 169 5.06 -3.14 -5.76
CA LEU A 169 6.22 -2.93 -6.60
C LEU A 169 7.36 -3.88 -6.23
N LEU A 170 7.55 -4.16 -4.95
CA LEU A 170 8.66 -4.99 -4.49
C LEU A 170 8.34 -6.50 -4.46
N GLY A 171 7.06 -6.88 -4.60
CA GLY A 171 6.61 -8.26 -4.44
C GLY A 171 6.66 -8.74 -2.99
N LEU A 172 6.45 -7.83 -2.04
CA LEU A 172 6.46 -8.15 -0.61
C LEU A 172 5.09 -8.66 -0.16
N PRO A 173 5.03 -9.62 0.78
CA PRO A 173 3.76 -10.02 1.36
C PRO A 173 3.17 -8.83 2.12
N ALA A 174 1.90 -8.54 1.83
CA ALA A 174 1.16 -7.44 2.43
C ALA A 174 -0.27 -7.87 2.72
N GLY A 175 -0.80 -7.42 3.85
CA GLY A 175 -2.21 -7.57 4.21
C GLY A 175 -2.80 -6.22 4.58
N SER A 176 -4.09 -6.03 4.31
CA SER A 176 -4.83 -4.83 4.71
C SER A 176 -6.12 -5.19 5.43
N GLY A 177 -6.53 -4.36 6.38
CA GLY A 177 -7.69 -4.61 7.21
C GLY A 177 -8.14 -3.37 7.99
N PRO A 178 -9.42 -3.29 8.38
CA PRO A 178 -9.96 -2.15 9.11
C PRO A 178 -9.43 -2.09 10.54
N VAL A 179 -9.11 -0.88 11.01
CA VAL A 179 -8.82 -0.57 12.44
C VAL A 179 -9.83 0.42 13.04
N GLY A 180 -10.89 0.69 12.29
CA GLY A 180 -12.02 1.48 12.73
C GLY A 180 -13.01 1.70 11.60
N TRP A 181 -14.03 2.46 11.93
CA TRP A 181 -15.11 2.83 11.01
C TRP A 181 -15.34 4.33 11.08
N THR A 182 -15.75 4.92 9.96
CA THR A 182 -16.29 6.29 9.95
C THR A 182 -17.67 6.31 10.62
N PRO A 183 -18.21 7.50 10.96
CA PRO A 183 -19.61 7.61 11.42
C PRO A 183 -20.62 7.05 10.41
N ALA A 184 -20.31 7.11 9.12
CA ALA A 184 -21.11 6.52 8.05
C ALA A 184 -20.90 4.99 7.90
N GLY A 185 -20.04 4.38 8.71
CA GLY A 185 -19.78 2.95 8.71
C GLY A 185 -18.83 2.48 7.61
N LEU A 186 -18.05 3.37 7.00
CA LEU A 186 -17.02 3.01 6.01
C LEU A 186 -15.73 2.57 6.72
N PRO A 187 -14.99 1.58 6.20
CA PRO A 187 -13.78 1.10 6.83
C PRO A 187 -12.67 2.16 6.82
N LEU A 188 -11.86 2.16 7.88
CA LEU A 188 -10.61 2.93 7.98
C LEU A 188 -9.45 1.92 8.01
N PRO A 189 -8.89 1.55 6.85
CA PRO A 189 -7.95 0.44 6.76
C PRO A 189 -6.48 0.85 6.96
N ILE A 190 -5.73 -0.06 7.57
CA ILE A 190 -4.26 -0.05 7.55
C ILE A 190 -3.74 -1.17 6.65
N GLN A 191 -2.45 -1.13 6.37
CA GLN A 191 -1.70 -2.23 5.77
C GLN A 191 -0.51 -2.60 6.64
N VAL A 192 -0.17 -3.89 6.62
CA VAL A 192 1.07 -4.43 7.15
C VAL A 192 1.78 -5.12 6.00
N PHE A 193 3.10 -4.89 5.84
CA PHE A 193 3.90 -5.59 4.84
C PHE A 193 5.27 -5.97 5.39
N GLY A 194 5.75 -7.16 5.00
CA GLY A 194 6.91 -7.79 5.61
C GLY A 194 7.99 -8.22 4.62
N ARG A 195 8.93 -9.04 5.10
CA ARG A 195 9.98 -9.63 4.26
C ARG A 195 9.39 -10.69 3.32
N PRO A 196 10.05 -10.98 2.19
CA PRO A 196 9.63 -12.07 1.30
C PRO A 196 9.37 -13.37 2.06
N TRP A 197 8.26 -14.04 1.73
CA TRP A 197 7.85 -15.33 2.27
C TRP A 197 7.45 -15.34 3.76
N GLU A 198 7.23 -14.18 4.37
CA GLU A 198 6.77 -14.04 5.76
C GLU A 198 5.25 -13.79 5.88
N ASP A 199 4.45 -14.31 4.96
CA ASP A 199 2.99 -14.13 4.88
C ASP A 199 2.28 -14.40 6.21
N SER A 200 2.61 -15.50 6.89
CA SER A 200 2.03 -15.82 8.21
C SER A 200 2.29 -14.76 9.26
N LYS A 201 3.49 -14.14 9.25
CA LYS A 201 3.85 -13.07 10.19
C LYS A 201 3.07 -11.80 9.87
N VAL A 202 2.98 -11.45 8.59
CA VAL A 202 2.20 -10.29 8.12
C VAL A 202 0.73 -10.42 8.52
N LEU A 203 0.10 -11.58 8.27
CA LEU A 203 -1.29 -11.84 8.64
C LEU A 203 -1.51 -11.80 10.16
N TRP A 204 -0.57 -12.37 10.93
CA TRP A 204 -0.65 -12.31 12.39
C TRP A 204 -0.55 -10.88 12.91
N MET A 205 0.41 -10.09 12.43
CA MET A 205 0.60 -8.69 12.82
C MET A 205 -0.60 -7.82 12.43
N LEU A 206 -1.17 -8.05 11.24
CA LEU A 206 -2.40 -7.40 10.82
C LEU A 206 -3.54 -7.73 11.78
N GLY A 207 -3.69 -9.01 12.17
CA GLY A 207 -4.67 -9.44 13.17
C GLY A 207 -4.52 -8.70 14.50
N GLN A 208 -3.28 -8.61 15.02
CA GLN A 208 -2.99 -7.86 16.25
C GLN A 208 -3.39 -6.39 16.14
N ALA A 209 -3.17 -5.76 14.99
CA ALA A 209 -3.56 -4.37 14.78
C ALA A 209 -5.08 -4.20 14.69
N MET A 210 -5.78 -5.14 14.05
CA MET A 210 -7.24 -5.16 13.92
C MET A 210 -7.95 -5.43 15.26
N ASP A 211 -7.26 -6.00 16.25
CA ASP A 211 -7.79 -6.24 17.59
C ASP A 211 -8.13 -4.94 18.36
N VAL A 212 -7.69 -3.78 17.85
CA VAL A 212 -8.16 -2.47 18.32
C VAL A 212 -9.67 -2.27 18.14
N ILE A 213 -10.28 -2.96 17.17
CA ILE A 213 -11.74 -2.99 17.01
C ILE A 213 -12.29 -4.06 17.96
N PRO A 214 -13.13 -3.69 18.94
CA PRO A 214 -13.80 -4.65 19.81
C PRO A 214 -14.52 -5.72 19.01
N SER A 215 -14.50 -6.97 19.46
CA SER A 215 -15.13 -8.09 18.74
C SER A 215 -16.61 -7.84 18.42
N ALA A 216 -17.34 -7.14 19.30
CA ALA A 216 -18.74 -6.75 19.10
C ALA A 216 -18.95 -5.72 17.96
N GLU A 217 -17.92 -4.96 17.60
CA GLU A 217 -17.97 -3.93 16.56
C GLU A 217 -17.37 -4.40 15.23
N ARG A 218 -16.86 -5.64 15.18
CA ARG A 218 -16.41 -6.26 13.94
C ARG A 218 -17.63 -6.57 13.09
N ARG A 219 -17.83 -5.77 12.04
CA ARG A 219 -18.84 -6.06 11.03
C ARG A 219 -18.43 -7.32 10.29
N THR A 220 -19.24 -8.36 10.38
CA THR A 220 -19.18 -9.46 9.41
C THR A 220 -19.55 -8.88 8.05
N ILE A 221 -18.80 -9.21 7.00
CA ILE A 221 -19.26 -8.95 5.64
C ILE A 221 -20.59 -9.69 5.54
N ALA A 222 -21.71 -8.97 5.55
CA ALA A 222 -23.01 -9.56 5.26
C ALA A 222 -22.87 -10.20 3.88
N SER A 223 -23.15 -11.51 3.81
CA SER A 223 -23.14 -12.24 2.54
C SER A 223 -23.94 -11.45 1.51
N VAL A 224 -23.27 -11.05 0.43
CA VAL A 224 -23.90 -10.49 -0.77
C VAL A 224 -24.68 -11.60 -1.46
#